data_AF-A0A6I7QV63-F1
#
_entry.id   AF-A0A6I7QV63-F1
#
_cell.length_a   1.000
_cell.length_b   1.000
_cell.length_c   1.000
_cell.angle_alpha   90.00
_cell.angle_beta   90.00
_cell.angle_gamma   90.00
#
_symmetry.space_group_name_H-M   'P 1'
#
loop_
_entity.id
_entity.type
_entity.pdbx_description
1 polymer ?
#
loop_
_entity_poly.entity_id
_entity_poly.type
_entity_poly.pdbx_seq_one_letter_code
_entity_poly.pdbx_strand_id
1 'polypeptide(L)'
;MVYHFRVHEEDSGYWAECVELAGCVTEAESLDELTANAEEALNLYLDEPETSSVTFPLPEAHSGPEIIDVPVDPGIALSVLLRRYREEHRYTQSEVAEKLGMSNIYSYQRLERHSNPTLSTLRKLKAVFPDLSVDYILQ
;
A
#
# COMPACT_ATOMS: atom_id res chain seq x y z
N MET A 1 1.32 -6.52 2.92
CA MET A 1 -0.01 -5.90 3.12
C MET A 1 -0.89 -6.58 2.10
N VAL A 2 -2.04 -7.13 2.49
CA VAL A 2 -2.83 -7.99 1.61
C VAL A 2 -4.22 -7.40 1.48
N TYR A 3 -4.61 -7.01 0.28
CA TYR A 3 -5.96 -6.58 -0.05
C TYR A 3 -6.75 -7.73 -0.65
N HIS A 4 -8.07 -7.61 -0.64
CA HIS A 4 -8.95 -8.68 -1.04
C HIS A 4 -9.70 -8.27 -2.30
N PHE A 5 -9.67 -9.13 -3.31
CA PHE A 5 -10.41 -8.92 -4.54
C PHE A 5 -11.58 -9.89 -4.60
N ARG A 6 -12.78 -9.38 -4.86
CA ARG A 6 -13.95 -10.20 -5.17
C ARG A 6 -13.94 -10.53 -6.65
N VAL A 7 -13.91 -11.81 -6.96
CA VAL A 7 -13.96 -12.36 -8.32
C VAL A 7 -15.41 -12.54 -8.75
N HIS A 8 -15.68 -12.19 -10.01
CA HIS A 8 -16.96 -12.35 -10.67
C HIS A 8 -16.73 -13.09 -12.00
N GLU A 9 -17.51 -14.15 -12.23
CA GLU A 9 -17.46 -14.94 -13.47
C GLU A 9 -18.45 -14.38 -14.49
N GLU A 10 -18.01 -14.25 -15.75
CA GLU A 10 -18.83 -13.85 -16.89
C GLU A 10 -18.70 -14.85 -18.05
N ASP A 11 -19.59 -14.75 -19.05
CA ASP A 11 -19.69 -15.70 -20.17
C ASP A 11 -18.37 -15.93 -20.93
N SER A 12 -17.44 -14.97 -20.90
CA SER A 12 -16.17 -15.01 -21.63
C SER A 12 -14.92 -14.75 -20.78
N GLY A 13 -15.01 -14.84 -19.45
CA GLY A 13 -13.86 -14.60 -18.58
C GLY A 13 -14.25 -14.23 -17.17
N TYR A 14 -13.39 -13.44 -16.53
CA TYR A 14 -13.53 -13.03 -15.14
C TYR A 14 -13.21 -11.55 -15.01
N TRP A 15 -13.85 -10.90 -14.04
CA TRP A 15 -13.38 -9.62 -13.54
C TRP A 15 -13.30 -9.66 -12.02
N ALA A 16 -12.52 -8.73 -11.47
CA ALA A 16 -12.39 -8.60 -10.04
C ALA A 16 -12.33 -7.14 -9.60
N GLU A 17 -12.83 -6.87 -8.41
CA GLU A 17 -12.76 -5.57 -7.74
C GLU A 17 -12.14 -5.71 -6.36
N CYS A 18 -11.28 -4.78 -5.99
CA CYS A 18 -10.80 -4.67 -4.62
C CYS A 18 -11.97 -4.29 -3.69
N VAL A 19 -12.17 -5.08 -2.63
CA VAL A 19 -13.25 -4.88 -1.66
C VAL A 19 -13.05 -3.56 -0.90
N GLU A 20 -11.81 -3.22 -0.58
CA GLU A 20 -11.48 -2.05 0.23
C GLU A 20 -11.20 -0.78 -0.59
N LEU A 21 -10.82 -0.91 -1.86
CA LEU A 21 -10.37 0.20 -2.71
C LEU A 21 -11.33 0.43 -3.88
N ALA A 22 -12.28 1.34 -3.69
CA ALA A 22 -13.27 1.67 -4.72
C ALA A 22 -12.61 2.11 -6.03
N GLY A 23 -12.97 1.43 -7.13
CA GLY A 23 -12.44 1.71 -8.46
C GLY A 23 -11.12 1.00 -8.79
N CYS A 24 -10.54 0.21 -7.87
CA CYS A 24 -9.46 -0.71 -8.19
C CYS A 24 -10.08 -2.01 -8.75
N VAL A 25 -10.11 -2.12 -10.08
CA VAL A 25 -10.75 -3.22 -10.80
C VAL A 25 -9.83 -3.77 -11.88
N THR A 26 -10.07 -5.02 -12.28
CA THR A 26 -9.32 -5.69 -13.35
C THR A 26 -10.16 -6.79 -14.01
N GLU A 27 -9.73 -7.28 -15.18
CA GLU A 27 -10.37 -8.37 -15.90
C GLU A 27 -9.33 -9.29 -16.56
N ALA A 28 -9.72 -10.52 -16.87
CA ALA A 28 -8.88 -11.51 -17.55
C ALA A 28 -9.69 -12.67 -18.14
N GLU A 29 -9.09 -13.44 -19.04
CA GLU A 29 -9.72 -14.63 -19.63
C GLU A 29 -9.62 -15.87 -18.73
N SER A 30 -8.69 -15.87 -17.76
CA SER A 30 -8.45 -16.97 -16.82
C SER A 30 -8.20 -16.49 -15.39
N LEU A 31 -8.43 -17.34 -14.39
CA LEU A 31 -8.19 -17.00 -12.97
C LEU A 31 -6.71 -16.71 -12.66
N ASP A 32 -5.79 -17.42 -13.31
CA ASP A 32 -4.35 -17.20 -13.13
C ASP A 32 -3.95 -15.82 -13.63
N GLU A 33 -4.42 -15.43 -14.82
CA GLU A 33 -4.21 -14.10 -15.38
C GLU A 33 -4.94 -13.02 -14.56
N LEU A 34 -6.16 -13.29 -14.08
CA LEU A 34 -6.91 -12.37 -13.22
C LEU A 34 -6.12 -12.03 -11.96
N THR A 35 -5.49 -13.03 -11.34
CA THR A 35 -4.70 -12.84 -10.13
C THR A 35 -3.47 -11.98 -10.40
N ALA A 36 -2.76 -12.23 -11.50
CA ALA A 36 -1.63 -11.40 -11.92
C ALA A 36 -2.06 -9.95 -12.22
N ASN A 37 -3.15 -9.79 -12.98
CA ASN A 37 -3.68 -8.47 -13.32
C ASN A 37 -4.20 -7.73 -12.08
N ALA A 38 -4.69 -8.44 -11.06
CA ALA A 38 -5.14 -7.85 -9.80
C ALA A 38 -3.96 -7.32 -8.98
N GLU A 39 -2.84 -8.06 -8.94
CA GLU A 39 -1.60 -7.59 -8.31
C GLU A 39 -1.05 -6.33 -9.01
N GLU A 40 -1.03 -6.32 -10.33
CA GLU A 40 -0.61 -5.14 -11.10
C GLU A 40 -1.54 -3.94 -10.86
N ALA A 41 -2.86 -4.15 -10.94
CA ALA A 41 -3.86 -3.11 -10.71
C ALA A 41 -3.77 -2.54 -9.28
N LEU A 42 -3.60 -3.39 -8.27
CA LEU A 42 -3.47 -3.00 -6.88
C LEU A 42 -2.23 -2.13 -6.65
N ASN A 43 -1.07 -2.59 -7.13
CA ASN A 43 0.18 -1.86 -6.95
C ASN A 43 0.16 -0.52 -7.69
N LEU A 44 -0.38 -0.48 -8.92
CA LEU A 44 -0.56 0.76 -9.67
C LEU A 44 -1.51 1.73 -8.96
N TYR A 45 -2.61 1.23 -8.39
CA TYR A 45 -3.60 2.04 -7.69
C TYR A 45 -3.02 2.69 -6.41
N LEU A 46 -2.13 1.98 -5.71
CA LEU A 46 -1.52 2.46 -4.46
C LEU A 46 -0.24 3.30 -4.67
N ASP A 47 0.45 3.18 -5.82
CA ASP A 47 1.72 3.87 -6.11
C ASP A 47 1.54 5.34 -6.50
N GLU A 48 1.06 6.10 -5.53
CA GLU A 48 0.89 7.54 -5.62
C GLU A 48 2.24 8.30 -5.50
N PRO A 49 2.36 9.51 -6.06
CA PRO A 49 3.56 10.33 -5.91
C PRO A 49 3.72 10.86 -4.47
N GLU A 50 4.93 11.31 -4.12
CA GLU A 50 5.24 11.87 -2.80
C GLU A 50 4.43 13.13 -2.44
N THR A 51 3.84 13.80 -3.43
CA THR A 51 3.00 14.99 -3.22
C THR A 51 1.54 14.65 -2.95
N SER A 52 1.16 13.37 -3.05
CA SER A 52 -0.20 12.92 -2.81
C SER A 52 -0.60 13.07 -1.35
N SER A 53 -1.81 13.57 -1.15
CA SER A 53 -2.48 13.60 0.15
C SER A 53 -3.52 12.47 0.29
N VAL A 54 -3.61 11.57 -0.69
CA VAL A 54 -4.54 10.45 -0.65
C VAL A 54 -4.13 9.50 0.46
N THR A 55 -5.09 9.18 1.32
CA THR A 55 -4.95 8.18 2.38
C THR A 55 -5.88 7.03 2.10
N PHE A 56 -5.32 5.86 1.83
CA PHE A 56 -6.09 4.65 1.56
C PHE A 56 -6.54 3.96 2.86
N PRO A 57 -7.74 3.33 2.87
CA PRO A 57 -8.11 2.42 3.95
C PRO A 57 -7.11 1.27 4.03
N LEU A 58 -6.80 0.79 5.23
CA LEU A 58 -5.99 -0.43 5.37
C LEU A 58 -6.88 -1.64 5.09
N PRO A 59 -6.31 -2.77 4.62
CA PRO A 59 -7.09 -3.97 4.38
C PRO A 59 -7.69 -4.50 5.69
N GLU A 60 -8.92 -5.01 5.60
CA GLU A 60 -9.62 -5.66 6.68
C GLU A 60 -9.66 -7.18 6.45
N ALA A 61 -10.09 -7.95 7.46
CA ALA A 61 -10.21 -9.39 7.29
C ALA A 61 -11.41 -9.71 6.40
N HIS A 62 -11.14 -10.21 5.19
CA HIS A 62 -12.17 -10.75 4.30
C HIS A 62 -11.89 -12.22 4.02
N SER A 63 -12.95 -12.99 3.82
CA SER A 63 -12.85 -14.39 3.42
C SER A 63 -14.12 -14.80 2.68
N GLY A 64 -13.97 -15.72 1.74
CA GLY A 64 -15.09 -16.22 0.95
C GLY A 64 -14.58 -17.07 -0.22
N PRO A 65 -15.46 -17.87 -0.83
CA PRO A 65 -15.08 -18.70 -1.99
C PRO A 65 -14.71 -17.88 -3.23
N GLU A 66 -15.18 -16.63 -3.32
CA GLU A 66 -14.96 -15.71 -4.44
C GLU A 66 -13.94 -14.60 -4.08
N ILE A 67 -13.21 -14.76 -2.98
CA ILE A 67 -12.23 -13.78 -2.53
C ILE A 67 -10.82 -14.31 -2.81
N ILE A 68 -10.00 -13.50 -3.47
CA ILE A 68 -8.56 -13.75 -3.63
C ILE A 68 -7.75 -12.74 -2.84
N ASP A 69 -6.66 -13.22 -2.26
CA ASP A 69 -5.70 -12.44 -1.49
C ASP A 69 -4.63 -11.88 -2.44
N VAL A 70 -4.49 -10.56 -2.49
CA VAL A 70 -3.56 -9.89 -3.40
C VAL A 70 -2.53 -9.09 -2.58
N PRO A 71 -1.24 -9.47 -2.61
CA PRO A 71 -0.21 -8.78 -1.87
C PRO A 71 0.15 -7.43 -2.53
N VAL A 72 0.50 -6.46 -1.69
CA VAL A 72 1.10 -5.20 -2.10
C VAL A 72 2.61 -5.33 -2.02
N ASP A 73 3.32 -4.77 -3.01
CA ASP A 73 4.77 -4.61 -2.99
C ASP A 73 5.21 -3.95 -1.67
N PRO A 74 6.24 -4.48 -0.98
CA PRO A 74 6.70 -3.95 0.31
C PRO A 74 7.04 -2.45 0.31
N GLY A 75 7.61 -1.94 -0.77
CA GLY A 75 7.98 -0.54 -0.90
C GLY A 75 6.77 0.38 -1.06
N ILE A 76 5.74 -0.08 -1.76
CA ILE A 76 4.45 0.60 -1.85
C ILE A 76 3.69 0.49 -0.52
N ALA A 77 3.66 -0.70 0.11
CA ALA A 77 3.03 -0.89 1.41
C ALA A 77 3.61 0.05 2.47
N LEU A 78 4.93 0.23 2.50
CA LEU A 78 5.58 1.20 3.37
C LEU A 78 5.12 2.63 3.07
N SER A 79 5.06 3.03 1.80
CA SER A 79 4.70 4.41 1.43
C SER A 79 3.27 4.75 1.88
N VAL A 80 2.32 3.83 1.68
CA VAL A 80 0.92 3.93 2.14
C VAL A 80 0.86 4.09 3.67
N LEU A 81 1.59 3.24 4.40
CA LEU A 81 1.62 3.32 5.86
C LEU A 81 2.20 4.65 6.34
N LEU A 82 3.33 5.10 5.78
CA LEU A 82 3.97 6.34 6.20
C LEU A 82 3.06 7.56 6.00
N ARG A 83 2.39 7.67 4.84
CA ARG A 83 1.43 8.76 4.62
C ARG A 83 0.30 8.69 5.65
N ARG A 84 -0.28 7.51 5.87
CA ARG A 84 -1.33 7.31 6.86
C ARG A 84 -0.90 7.73 8.27
N TYR A 85 0.21 7.20 8.77
CA TYR A 85 0.70 7.54 10.11
C TYR A 85 1.04 9.02 10.23
N ARG A 86 1.61 9.62 9.18
CA ARG A 86 1.87 11.06 9.13
C ARG A 86 0.59 11.86 9.28
N GLU A 87 -0.47 11.52 8.55
CA GLU A 87 -1.78 12.18 8.64
C GLU A 87 -2.48 11.95 9.99
N GLU A 88 -2.46 10.72 10.52
CA GLU A 88 -3.03 10.38 11.85
C GLU A 88 -2.38 11.19 12.97
N HIS A 89 -1.06 11.43 12.87
CA HIS A 89 -0.30 12.26 13.82
C HIS A 89 -0.34 13.76 13.48
N ARG A 90 -0.97 14.15 12.36
CA ARG A 90 -1.02 15.52 11.84
C ARG A 90 0.35 16.15 11.62
N TYR A 91 1.31 15.36 11.16
CA TYR A 91 2.63 15.86 10.79
C TYR A 91 2.69 16.23 9.31
N THR A 92 3.48 17.25 9.00
CA THR A 92 3.93 17.56 7.64
C THR A 92 5.15 16.70 7.28
N GLN A 93 5.44 16.58 5.98
CA GLN A 93 6.63 15.88 5.52
C GLN A 93 7.93 16.47 6.09
N SER A 94 8.00 17.79 6.24
CA SER A 94 9.13 18.49 6.86
C SER A 94 9.31 18.11 8.33
N GLU A 95 8.22 18.08 9.10
CA GLU A 95 8.29 17.71 10.52
C GLU A 95 8.74 16.27 10.72
N VAL A 96 8.31 15.33 9.87
CA VAL A 96 8.78 13.95 9.96
C VAL A 96 10.25 13.85 9.55
N ALA A 97 10.68 14.56 8.50
CA ALA A 97 12.09 14.63 8.11
C ALA A 97 12.98 15.13 9.26
N GLU A 98 12.57 16.20 9.95
CA GLU A 98 13.27 16.74 11.11
C GLU A 98 13.33 15.74 12.27
N LYS A 99 12.20 15.08 12.61
CA LYS A 99 12.13 14.05 13.66
C LYS A 99 13.04 12.85 13.35
N LEU A 100 13.24 12.51 12.07
CA LEU A 100 14.15 11.45 11.63
C LEU A 100 15.63 11.89 11.57
N GLY A 101 15.90 13.17 11.84
CA GLY A 101 17.23 13.78 11.75
C GLY A 101 17.72 13.88 10.30
N MET A 102 16.82 14.03 9.34
CA MET A 102 17.15 14.20 7.93
C MET A 102 17.39 15.67 7.63
N SER A 103 18.51 15.98 7.00
CA SER A 103 18.88 17.37 6.65
C SER A 103 18.08 17.96 5.48
N ASN A 104 17.23 17.17 4.83
CA ASN A 104 16.52 17.56 3.63
C ASN A 104 15.18 16.81 3.49
N ILE A 105 14.11 17.54 3.18
CA ILE A 105 12.76 17.02 2.96
C ILE A 105 12.72 15.93 1.87
N TYR A 106 13.52 16.06 0.81
CA TYR A 106 13.54 15.08 -0.27
C TYR A 106 13.95 13.67 0.21
N SER A 107 14.71 13.57 1.30
CA SER A 107 15.06 12.27 1.88
C SER A 107 13.87 11.56 2.50
N TYR A 108 12.93 12.32 3.07
CA TYR A 108 11.68 11.77 3.59
C TYR A 108 10.67 11.52 2.49
N GLN A 109 10.52 12.44 1.54
CA GLN A 109 9.63 12.28 0.38
C GLN A 109 9.93 11.00 -0.41
N ARG A 110 11.20 10.63 -0.54
CA ARG A 110 11.58 9.35 -1.15
C ARG A 110 11.03 8.12 -0.43
N LEU A 111 10.67 8.21 0.85
CA LEU A 111 10.06 7.12 1.62
C LEU A 111 8.54 7.07 1.46
N GLU A 112 7.89 8.20 1.18
CA GLU A 112 6.44 8.29 0.87
C GLU A 112 6.13 8.08 -0.61
N ARG A 113 7.02 7.41 -1.34
CA ARG A 113 6.83 6.83 -2.67
C ARG A 113 7.37 5.40 -2.63
N HIS A 114 7.17 4.60 -3.68
CA HIS A 114 7.78 3.27 -3.78
C HIS A 114 9.29 3.35 -3.47
N SER A 115 9.68 2.72 -2.35
CA SER A 115 11.05 2.77 -1.84
C SER A 115 11.48 1.51 -1.09
N ASN A 116 12.78 1.25 -1.05
CA ASN A 116 13.38 0.14 -0.31
C ASN A 116 14.41 0.68 0.71
N PRO A 117 13.97 1.15 1.89
CA PRO A 117 14.86 1.72 2.88
C PRO A 117 15.69 0.67 3.62
N THR A 118 16.79 1.12 4.20
CA THR A 118 17.60 0.29 5.09
C THR A 118 16.90 -0.03 6.41
N LEU A 119 17.28 -1.14 7.06
CA LEU A 119 16.83 -1.47 8.42
C LEU A 119 17.10 -0.35 9.43
N SER A 120 18.21 0.38 9.26
CA SER A 120 18.54 1.53 10.09
C SER A 120 17.52 2.67 9.96
N THR A 121 16.95 2.85 8.76
CA THR A 121 15.89 3.82 8.50
C THR A 121 14.55 3.33 9.07
N LEU A 122 14.20 2.06 8.88
CA LEU A 122 13.00 1.47 9.51
C LEU A 122 13.01 1.61 11.03
N ARG A 123 14.16 1.40 11.68
CA ARG A 123 14.32 1.63 13.12
C ARG A 123 14.04 3.07 13.53
N LYS A 124 14.49 4.06 12.74
CA LYS A 124 14.19 5.48 13.00
C LYS A 124 12.71 5.78 12.80
N LEU A 125 12.10 5.22 11.76
CA LEU A 125 10.66 5.36 11.49
C LEU A 125 9.83 4.80 12.65
N LYS A 126 10.17 3.61 13.17
CA LYS A 126 9.50 3.03 14.35
C LYS A 126 9.67 3.87 15.63
N ALA A 127 10.75 4.65 15.74
CA ALA A 127 10.93 5.57 16.86
C ALA A 127 10.02 6.82 16.75
N VAL A 128 9.73 7.27 15.53
CA VAL A 128 8.82 8.40 15.25
C VAL A 128 7.35 7.96 15.25
N PHE A 129 7.10 6.75 14.73
CA PHE A 129 5.80 6.10 14.63
C PHE A 129 5.83 4.76 15.38
N PRO A 130 5.67 4.74 16.71
CA PRO A 130 5.72 3.52 17.52
C PRO A 130 4.71 2.46 17.10
N ASP A 131 3.59 2.86 16.49
CA ASP A 131 2.52 1.95 16.07
C ASP A 131 2.74 1.37 14.66
N LEU A 132 3.74 1.84 13.90
CA LEU A 132 4.07 1.34 12.57
C LEU A 132 4.31 -0.17 12.59
N SER A 133 3.35 -0.96 12.11
CA SER A 133 3.52 -2.41 12.02
C SER A 133 4.29 -2.79 10.76
N VAL A 134 5.45 -3.42 10.95
CA VAL A 134 6.29 -3.96 9.87
C VAL A 134 5.72 -5.24 9.27
N ASP A 135 4.75 -5.87 9.94
CA ASP A 135 4.08 -7.07 9.46
C ASP A 135 3.26 -6.80 8.20
N TYR A 136 2.86 -5.54 7.97
CA TYR A 136 2.27 -5.11 6.70
C TYR A 136 3.29 -5.00 5.56
N ILE A 137 4.59 -4.98 5.83
CA ILE A 137 5.65 -4.79 4.83
C ILE A 137 6.33 -6.11 4.48
N LEU A 138 6.45 -7.04 5.45
CA LEU A 138 7.26 -8.25 5.35
C LEU A 138 6.48 -9.52 4.94
N GLN A 139 5.34 -9.36 4.27
CA GLN A 139 4.52 -10.49 3.79
C GLN A 139 5.11 -11.09 2.52
#